data_AF-A0ABC8JHV5-F1
#
_entry.id   AF-A0ABC8JHV5-F1
#
_cell.length_a   1.000
_cell.length_b   1.000
_cell.length_c   1.000
_cell.angle_alpha   90.00
_cell.angle_beta   90.00
_cell.angle_gamma   90.00
#
_symmetry.space_group_name_H-M   'P 1'
#
loop_
_entity.id
_entity.type
_entity.pdbx_description
1 polymer ?
#
loop_
_entity_poly.entity_id
_entity_poly.type
_entity_poly.pdbx_seq_one_letter_code
_entity_poly.pdbx_strand_id
1 'polypeptide(L)'
;MGPMERKVVTEKTPVLDIGAMEKIKSGQIDIAPGIKRFARSHVELVDGQILDLDAVVLATGYRSNVPSWLQENDLFSKKRVYESPFPNAWKGKSGLYAAGFTRKGLAGASADAVSIAQEIGNVWREETKRQKMRTRVGHRRCISVA
;
A
#
# COMPACT_ATOMS: atom_id res chain seq x y z
N MET A 1 10.15 -0.93 -22.38
CA MET A 1 9.69 -0.86 -20.99
C MET A 1 9.12 -2.20 -20.55
N GLY A 2 9.66 -2.82 -19.51
CA GLY A 2 9.20 -4.13 -19.03
C GLY A 2 7.96 -4.07 -18.10
N PRO A 3 7.31 -5.21 -17.78
CA PRO A 3 6.12 -5.25 -16.91
C PRO A 3 6.36 -4.64 -15.52
N MET A 4 7.53 -4.90 -14.94
CA MET A 4 7.94 -4.37 -13.63
C MET A 4 8.20 -2.87 -13.68
N GLU A 5 8.88 -2.41 -14.74
CA GLU A 5 9.16 -1.00 -14.97
C GLU A 5 7.87 -0.20 -15.18
N ARG A 6 6.92 -0.74 -15.96
CA ARG A 6 5.58 -0.14 -16.18
C ARG A 6 4.79 -0.02 -14.88
N LYS A 7 4.87 -1.03 -14.00
CA LYS A 7 4.26 -0.96 -12.66
C LYS A 7 4.87 0.14 -11.80
N VAL A 8 6.18 0.31 -11.84
CA VAL A 8 6.86 1.37 -11.08
C VAL A 8 6.45 2.76 -11.57
N VAL A 9 6.33 2.96 -12.89
CA VAL A 9 6.01 4.28 -13.47
C VAL A 9 4.53 4.62 -13.42
N THR A 10 3.65 3.65 -13.67
CA THR A 10 2.20 3.89 -13.78
C THR A 10 1.41 3.52 -12.52
N GLU A 11 2.05 2.90 -11.53
CA GLU A 11 1.44 2.23 -10.38
C GLU A 11 0.41 1.14 -10.72
N LYS A 12 0.24 0.84 -12.02
CA LYS A 12 -0.70 -0.19 -12.48
C LYS A 12 0.06 -1.50 -12.63
N THR A 13 -0.40 -2.50 -11.88
CA THR A 13 0.06 -3.86 -12.11
C THR A 13 -0.51 -4.33 -13.45
N PRO A 14 0.34 -4.82 -14.37
CA PRO A 14 -0.14 -5.38 -15.62
C PRO A 14 -1.10 -6.55 -15.34
N VAL A 15 -2.12 -6.70 -16.17
CA VAL A 15 -3.08 -7.80 -16.04
C VAL A 15 -2.36 -9.10 -16.33
N LEU A 16 -2.40 -10.03 -15.37
CA LEU A 16 -1.93 -11.40 -15.53
C LEU A 16 -3.13 -12.25 -15.91
N ASP A 17 -3.14 -12.73 -17.14
CA ASP A 17 -4.23 -13.51 -17.67
C ASP A 17 -3.70 -14.50 -18.73
N ILE A 18 -4.32 -15.67 -18.79
CA ILE A 18 -3.95 -16.77 -19.70
C ILE A 18 -5.06 -17.10 -20.72
N GLY A 19 -6.13 -16.30 -20.85
CA GLY A 19 -7.28 -16.65 -21.69
C GLY A 19 -8.23 -15.51 -22.10
N ALA A 20 -8.26 -14.37 -21.41
CA ALA A 20 -8.99 -13.19 -21.83
C ALA A 20 -8.55 -12.69 -23.21
N MET A 21 -7.26 -12.72 -23.54
CA MET A 21 -6.77 -12.29 -24.86
C MET A 21 -7.35 -13.16 -25.99
N GLU A 22 -7.42 -14.47 -25.79
CA GLU A 22 -8.03 -15.39 -26.75
C GLU A 22 -9.53 -15.11 -26.90
N LYS A 23 -10.23 -14.92 -25.79
CA LYS A 23 -11.66 -14.57 -25.78
C LYS A 23 -11.95 -13.26 -26.47
N ILE A 24 -11.12 -12.23 -26.27
CA ILE A 24 -11.21 -10.95 -26.98
C ILE A 24 -11.03 -11.16 -28.48
N LYS A 25 -9.99 -11.90 -28.90
CA LYS A 25 -9.74 -12.18 -30.31
C LYS A 25 -10.86 -12.99 -30.98
N SER A 26 -11.49 -13.90 -30.24
CA SER A 26 -12.61 -14.71 -30.72
C SER A 26 -13.96 -13.98 -30.74
N GLY A 27 -14.05 -12.75 -30.20
CA GLY A 27 -15.30 -12.01 -30.08
C GLY A 27 -16.21 -12.46 -28.92
N GLN A 28 -15.72 -13.30 -27.99
CA GLN A 28 -16.45 -13.66 -26.77
C GLN A 28 -16.42 -12.56 -25.71
N ILE A 29 -15.45 -11.64 -25.79
CA ILE A 29 -15.34 -10.47 -24.92
C ILE A 29 -15.14 -9.24 -25.79
N ASP A 30 -16.11 -8.34 -25.76
CA ASP A 30 -16.00 -7.04 -26.42
C ASP A 30 -15.39 -5.99 -25.50
N ILE A 31 -14.48 -5.18 -26.05
CA ILE A 31 -13.88 -4.05 -25.33
C ILE A 31 -14.71 -2.81 -25.58
N ALA A 32 -15.42 -2.35 -24.55
CA ALA A 32 -16.21 -1.13 -24.59
C ALA A 32 -15.43 0.06 -24.00
N PRO A 33 -15.67 1.29 -24.49
CA PRO A 33 -15.19 2.50 -23.85
C PRO A 33 -15.87 2.72 -22.49
N GLY A 34 -15.42 3.76 -21.77
CA GLY A 34 -15.91 4.05 -20.42
C GLY A 34 -17.43 4.26 -20.36
N ILE A 35 -18.00 3.96 -19.19
CA ILE A 35 -19.42 4.22 -18.92
C ILE A 35 -19.62 5.70 -18.61
N LYS A 36 -20.60 6.33 -19.28
CA LYS A 36 -21.03 7.70 -19.02
C LYS A 36 -22.14 7.77 -17.98
N ARG A 37 -23.18 6.94 -18.11
CA ARG A 37 -24.22 6.80 -17.06
C ARG A 37 -24.93 5.44 -17.12
N PHE A 38 -25.48 5.05 -15.98
CA PHE A 38 -26.44 3.96 -15.88
C PHE A 38 -27.86 4.51 -16.02
N ALA A 39 -28.71 3.80 -16.76
CA ALA A 39 -30.15 4.00 -16.79
C ALA A 39 -30.85 2.74 -16.25
N ARG A 40 -32.19 2.75 -16.22
CA ARG A 40 -32.97 1.66 -15.63
C ARG A 40 -32.76 0.31 -16.32
N SER A 41 -32.57 0.31 -17.64
CA SER A 41 -32.46 -0.91 -18.46
C SER A 41 -31.21 -0.95 -19.35
N HIS A 42 -30.43 0.12 -19.40
CA HIS A 42 -29.32 0.26 -20.33
C HIS A 42 -28.18 1.09 -19.73
N VAL A 43 -27.04 1.06 -20.41
CA VAL A 43 -25.85 1.86 -20.10
C VAL A 43 -25.50 2.73 -21.29
N GLU A 44 -25.28 4.02 -21.06
CA GLU A 44 -24.71 4.93 -22.07
C GLU A 44 -23.20 4.98 -21.89
N LEU A 45 -22.47 4.73 -22.97
CA LEU A 45 -21.02 4.82 -23.04
C LEU A 45 -20.56 6.26 -23.37
N VAL A 46 -19.29 6.57 -23.12
CA VAL A 46 -18.73 7.93 -23.33
C VAL A 46 -18.75 8.39 -24.78
N ASP A 47 -18.81 7.47 -25.73
CA ASP A 47 -18.94 7.75 -27.16
C ASP A 47 -20.40 7.87 -27.64
N GLY A 48 -21.36 7.77 -26.73
CA GLY A 48 -22.79 7.90 -27.02
C GLY A 48 -23.48 6.58 -27.38
N GLN A 49 -22.77 5.46 -27.46
CA GLN A 49 -23.39 4.15 -27.67
C GLN A 49 -24.26 3.75 -26.47
N ILE A 50 -25.37 3.05 -26.73
CA ILE A 50 -26.29 2.55 -25.71
C ILE A 50 -26.28 1.03 -25.75
N LEU A 51 -26.03 0.40 -24.60
CA LEU A 51 -26.00 -1.06 -24.45
C LEU A 51 -27.06 -1.51 -23.45
N ASP A 52 -27.88 -2.49 -23.86
CA ASP A 52 -28.75 -3.24 -22.96
C ASP A 52 -27.93 -4.37 -22.32
N LEU A 53 -27.99 -4.48 -20.98
CA LEU A 53 -27.20 -5.45 -20.21
C LEU A 53 -28.08 -6.12 -19.15
N ASP A 54 -27.97 -7.44 -19.01
CA ASP A 54 -28.68 -8.20 -17.98
C ASP A 54 -28.07 -8.00 -16.58
N ALA A 55 -26.75 -7.77 -16.52
CA ALA A 55 -26.01 -7.64 -15.28
C ALA A 55 -24.78 -6.73 -15.43
N VAL A 56 -24.41 -6.07 -14.33
CA VAL A 56 -23.20 -5.24 -14.24
C VAL A 56 -22.37 -5.68 -13.04
N VAL A 57 -21.10 -6.00 -13.28
CA VAL A 57 -20.13 -6.35 -12.22
C VAL A 57 -19.11 -5.23 -12.06
N LEU A 58 -19.11 -4.57 -10.90
CA LEU A 58 -18.19 -3.47 -10.61
C LEU A 58 -16.85 -3.99 -10.09
N ALA A 59 -15.94 -4.34 -11.01
CA ALA A 59 -14.57 -4.73 -10.69
C ALA A 59 -13.62 -3.52 -10.52
N THR A 60 -14.05 -2.46 -9.83
CA THR A 60 -13.34 -1.17 -9.71
C THR A 60 -12.25 -1.12 -8.62
N GLY A 61 -11.95 -2.27 -8.02
CA GLY A 61 -10.92 -2.43 -6.99
C GLY A 61 -11.38 -2.08 -5.57
N TYR A 62 -10.42 -2.00 -4.65
CA TYR A 62 -10.67 -1.80 -3.22
C TYR A 62 -10.06 -0.49 -2.71
N ARG A 63 -10.62 0.03 -1.60
CA ARG A 63 -10.05 1.15 -0.84
C ARG A 63 -9.72 0.70 0.57
N SER A 64 -8.59 1.18 1.11
CA SER A 64 -8.20 0.90 2.49
C SER A 64 -9.17 1.57 3.48
N ASN A 65 -9.51 0.86 4.55
CA ASN A 65 -10.26 1.39 5.69
C ASN A 65 -9.34 1.89 6.82
N VAL A 66 -8.01 1.83 6.69
CA VAL A 66 -7.06 2.27 7.75
C VAL A 66 -7.41 3.65 8.34
N PRO A 67 -7.73 4.68 7.54
CA PRO A 67 -8.08 6.00 8.08
C PRO A 67 -9.36 6.04 8.94
N SER A 68 -10.19 4.99 8.95
CA SER A 68 -11.40 4.97 9.79
C SER A 68 -11.12 4.52 11.22
N TRP A 69 -9.99 3.89 11.49
CA TRP A 69 -9.66 3.36 12.82
C TRP A 69 -8.30 3.82 13.33
N LEU A 70 -7.37 4.19 12.45
CA LEU A 70 -6.08 4.75 12.82
C LEU A 70 -6.14 6.27 12.75
N GLN A 71 -6.04 6.94 13.89
CA GLN A 71 -6.01 8.40 14.00
C GLN A 71 -4.61 8.95 13.70
N GLU A 72 -4.09 8.66 12.51
CA GLU A 72 -2.78 9.10 12.04
C GLU A 72 -2.93 9.59 10.60
N ASN A 73 -2.49 10.82 10.33
CA ASN A 73 -2.76 11.51 9.07
C ASN A 73 -1.53 11.62 8.15
N ASP A 74 -0.33 11.27 8.62
CA ASP A 74 0.92 11.46 7.88
C ASP A 74 1.25 10.25 6.99
N LEU A 75 1.00 9.03 7.45
CA LEU A 75 1.18 7.80 6.65
C LEU A 75 -0.02 7.51 5.74
N PHE A 76 -1.22 7.82 6.23
CA PHE A 76 -2.45 7.54 5.53
C PHE A 76 -3.21 8.85 5.30
N SER A 77 -3.07 9.41 4.11
CA SER A 77 -3.78 10.65 3.78
C SER A 77 -5.29 10.43 3.73
N LYS A 78 -6.07 11.52 3.86
CA LYS A 78 -7.54 11.50 3.70
C LYS A 78 -8.00 10.97 2.33
N LYS A 79 -7.12 10.95 1.32
CA LYS A 79 -7.41 10.33 0.01
C LYS A 79 -7.41 8.79 0.07
N ARG A 80 -7.11 8.19 1.23
CA ARG A 80 -6.97 6.72 1.42
C ARG A 80 -5.91 6.13 0.47
N VAL A 81 -4.98 6.98 0.05
CA VAL A 81 -3.84 6.67 -0.80
C VAL A 81 -2.61 6.93 0.04
N TYR A 82 -1.66 6.03 -0.08
CA TYR A 82 -0.37 6.15 0.56
C TYR A 82 0.46 7.16 -0.25
N GLU A 83 0.77 8.31 0.35
CA GLU A 83 1.34 9.46 -0.37
C GLU A 83 2.85 9.63 -0.13
N SER A 84 3.44 8.88 0.81
CA SER A 84 4.86 9.02 1.10
C SER A 84 5.70 8.37 -0.02
N PRO A 85 6.65 9.10 -0.62
CA PRO A 85 7.49 8.57 -1.67
C PRO A 85 8.45 7.50 -1.12
N PHE A 86 8.70 6.47 -1.92
CA PHE A 86 9.79 5.53 -1.67
C PHE A 86 11.14 6.27 -1.57
N PRO A 87 12.08 5.86 -0.69
CA PRO A 87 12.14 4.61 0.09
C PRO A 87 11.57 4.64 1.50
N ASN A 88 11.31 5.81 2.08
CA ASN A 88 11.01 5.91 3.52
C ASN A 88 9.52 5.86 3.84
N ALA A 89 8.74 5.41 2.88
CA ALA A 89 7.30 5.49 2.96
C ALA A 89 6.74 4.64 4.12
N TRP A 90 7.43 3.55 4.48
CA TRP A 90 7.03 2.57 5.50
C TRP A 90 7.13 3.08 6.94
N LYS A 91 7.78 4.23 7.17
CA LYS A 91 8.07 4.75 8.52
C LYS A 91 7.13 5.88 8.91
N GLY A 92 6.31 5.64 9.93
CA GLY A 92 5.46 6.64 10.56
C GLY A 92 6.10 7.31 11.77
N LYS A 93 5.31 8.11 12.47
CA LYS A 93 5.69 8.73 13.74
C LYS A 93 5.42 7.80 14.91
N SER A 94 6.04 8.09 16.06
CA SER A 94 5.73 7.44 17.35
C SER A 94 5.81 5.90 17.33
N GLY A 95 6.74 5.33 16.56
CA GLY A 95 6.94 3.88 16.46
C GLY A 95 5.91 3.16 15.58
N LEU A 96 5.09 3.88 14.83
CA LEU A 96 4.18 3.31 13.84
C LEU A 96 4.92 3.00 12.53
N TYR A 97 4.61 1.85 11.94
CA TYR A 97 5.15 1.42 10.66
C TYR A 97 4.06 0.84 9.75
N ALA A 98 4.25 0.95 8.43
CA ALA A 98 3.33 0.45 7.42
C ALA A 98 4.06 -0.48 6.43
N ALA A 99 3.77 -1.78 6.48
CA ALA A 99 4.34 -2.77 5.56
C ALA A 99 3.34 -3.14 4.45
N GLY A 100 3.77 -3.08 3.18
CA GLY A 100 2.96 -3.53 2.04
C GLY A 100 1.92 -2.53 1.53
N PHE A 101 1.93 -1.30 2.05
CA PHE A 101 1.03 -0.22 1.61
C PHE A 101 1.57 0.56 0.39
N THR A 102 2.79 0.26 -0.05
CA THR A 102 3.51 0.95 -1.13
C THR A 102 3.04 0.63 -2.55
N ARG A 103 1.97 -0.17 -2.75
CA ARG A 103 1.48 -0.70 -4.06
C ARG A 103 2.52 -1.43 -4.93
N LYS A 104 3.72 -1.67 -4.39
CA LYS A 104 4.81 -2.39 -5.08
C LYS A 104 4.61 -3.90 -5.11
N GLY A 105 3.54 -4.42 -4.50
CA GLY A 105 3.24 -5.85 -4.43
C GLY A 105 4.16 -6.57 -3.44
N LEU A 106 4.31 -7.88 -3.61
CA LEU A 106 5.04 -8.75 -2.67
C LEU A 106 6.49 -8.30 -2.42
N ALA A 107 7.22 -7.94 -3.48
CA ALA A 107 8.60 -7.45 -3.34
C ALA A 107 8.67 -6.15 -2.53
N GLY A 108 7.70 -5.25 -2.72
CA GLY A 108 7.59 -4.02 -1.93
C GLY A 108 7.29 -4.30 -0.45
N ALA A 109 6.32 -5.18 -0.19
CA ALA A 109 5.98 -5.58 1.18
C ALA A 109 7.17 -6.23 1.91
N SER A 110 7.96 -7.05 1.21
CA SER A 110 9.19 -7.64 1.75
C SER A 110 10.24 -6.57 2.08
N ALA A 111 10.48 -5.63 1.16
CA ALA A 111 11.42 -4.53 1.39
C ALA A 111 10.99 -3.67 2.60
N ASP A 112 9.70 -3.32 2.69
CA ASP A 112 9.14 -2.58 3.82
C ASP A 112 9.39 -3.35 5.13
N ALA A 113 9.08 -4.65 5.17
CA ALA A 113 9.25 -5.49 6.36
C ALA A 113 10.71 -5.59 6.83
N VAL A 114 11.66 -5.72 5.90
CA VAL A 114 13.09 -5.75 6.21
C VAL A 114 13.55 -4.42 6.80
N SER A 115 13.15 -3.29 6.20
CA SER A 115 13.50 -1.97 6.72
C SER A 115 12.91 -1.70 8.11
N ILE A 116 11.66 -2.11 8.34
CA ILE A 116 10.99 -2.02 9.65
C ILE A 116 11.75 -2.84 10.70
N ALA A 117 12.09 -4.09 10.40
CA ALA A 117 12.80 -4.97 11.33
C ALA A 117 14.18 -4.40 11.71
N GLN A 118 14.91 -3.84 10.74
CA GLN A 118 16.20 -3.19 10.98
C GLN A 118 16.06 -1.98 11.90
N GLU A 119 15.06 -1.12 11.66
CA GLU A 119 14.80 0.06 12.49
C GLU A 119 14.45 -0.32 13.94
N ILE A 120 13.53 -1.27 14.13
CA ILE A 120 13.16 -1.77 15.46
C ILE A 120 14.40 -2.33 16.17
N GLY A 121 15.22 -3.11 15.47
CA GLY A 121 16.48 -3.65 16.01
C GLY A 121 17.48 -2.56 16.42
N ASN A 122 17.56 -1.45 15.66
CA ASN A 122 18.39 -0.30 16.01
C ASN A 122 17.88 0.41 17.27
N VAL A 123 16.57 0.71 17.32
CA VAL A 123 15.93 1.35 18.49
C VAL A 123 16.15 0.52 19.75
N TRP A 124 15.88 -0.79 19.69
CA TRP A 124 16.09 -1.71 20.81
C TRP A 124 17.52 -1.71 21.34
N ARG A 125 18.51 -1.75 20.44
CA ARG A 125 19.93 -1.70 20.81
C ARG A 125 20.27 -0.40 21.55
N GLU A 126 19.80 0.74 21.07
CA GLU A 126 20.07 2.03 21.68
C GLU A 126 19.39 2.19 23.05
N GLU A 127 18.14 1.74 23.18
CA GLU A 127 17.43 1.71 24.46
C GLU A 127 18.13 0.81 25.49
N THR A 128 18.55 -0.38 25.08
CA THR A 128 19.25 -1.33 25.95
C THR A 128 20.63 -0.82 26.38
N LYS A 129 21.38 -0.16 25.49
CA LYS A 129 22.65 0.51 25.83
C LYS A 129 22.43 1.58 26.90
N ARG A 130 21.42 2.45 26.71
CA ARG A 130 21.06 3.50 27.68
C ARG A 130 20.66 2.90 29.02
N GLN A 131 19.90 1.81 29.03
CA GLN A 131 19.50 1.13 30.27
C GLN A 131 20.71 0.57 31.03
N LYS A 132 21.63 -0.12 30.35
CA LYS A 132 22.88 -0.62 30.94
C LYS A 132 23.75 0.51 31.52
N MET A 133 23.76 1.67 30.87
CA MET A 133 24.49 2.85 31.36
C MET A 133 23.82 3.42 32.63
N ARG A 134 22.48 3.55 32.66
CA ARG A 134 21.73 4.01 33.85
C ARG A 134 21.89 3.08 35.05
N THR A 135 21.84 1.76 34.86
CA THR A 135 22.05 0.80 35.96
C THR A 135 23.47 0.87 36.53
N ARG A 136 24.49 1.15 35.69
CA ARG A 136 25.87 1.35 36.14
C ARG A 136 26.06 2.65 36.93
N VAL A 137 25.40 3.74 36.52
CA VAL A 137 25.46 5.02 37.24
C VAL A 137 24.75 4.91 38.61
N GLY A 138 23.61 4.23 38.67
CA GLY A 138 22.88 3.99 39.93
C GLY A 138 23.57 3.02 40.90
N HIS A 139 24.56 2.24 40.44
CA HIS A 139 25.36 1.32 41.27
C HIS A 139 26.68 1.91 41.77
N ARG A 140 26.91 3.23 41.64
CA ARG A 140 28.02 3.88 42.38
C ARG A 140 27.67 3.87 43.87
N ARG A 141 28.00 2.76 44.55
CA ARG A 141 27.98 2.67 46.01
C ARG A 141 28.78 3.86 46.54
N CYS A 142 28.12 4.74 47.30
CA CYS A 142 28.81 5.71 48.14
C CYS A 142 29.71 4.90 49.07
N ILE A 143 31.01 4.92 48.81
CA ILE A 143 31.98 4.43 49.78
C ILE A 143 32.12 5.56 50.78
N SER A 144 31.37 5.51 51.87
CA SER A 144 31.64 6.35 53.03
C SER A 144 32.97 5.89 53.60
N VAL A 145 34.03 6.65 53.36
CA VAL A 145 35.30 6.48 54.04
C VAL A 145 35.14 7.14 55.41
N ALA A 146 35.27 6.35 56.48
CA ALA A 146 35.23 6.80 57.87
C ALA A 146 36.53 7.52 58.26
#